data_AF-A0A859FGF2-F1
#
_entry.id   AF-A0A859FGF2-F1
#
_cell.length_a   1.000
_cell.length_b   1.000
_cell.length_c   1.000
_cell.angle_alpha   90.00
_cell.angle_beta   90.00
_cell.angle_gamma   90.00
#
_symmetry.space_group_name_H-M   'P 1'
#
loop_
_entity.id
_entity.type
_entity.pdbx_description
1 polymer ?
#
loop_
_entity_poly.entity_id
_entity_poly.type
_entity_poly.pdbx_seq_one_letter_code
_entity_poly.pdbx_strand_id
1 'polypeptide(L)'
;MTKIKAKRSTFRHVEGEWSDYYKTIQEIRDLREEIETPYQEIDTNTGGGRSGFISAPTERTAINLIASRKLQHREKIVAAIEEVYNALPKDHKKLVQVKYWGRENLNWDGVANRCHVSRRQAIVWRNQIIQATIEVLGW
;
A
#
# COMPACT_ATOMS: atom_id res chain seq x y z
N MET A 1 15.52 20.21 6.78
CA MET A 1 14.61 19.14 7.21
C MET A 1 15.34 18.23 8.19
N THR A 2 14.87 18.14 9.43
CA THR A 2 15.40 17.23 10.45
C THR A 2 15.02 15.80 10.09
N LYS A 3 16.00 14.90 9.89
CA LYS A 3 15.75 13.49 9.61
C LYS A 3 15.02 12.83 10.77
N ILE A 4 13.81 12.34 10.54
CA ILE A 4 13.02 11.66 11.58
C ILE A 4 13.70 10.32 11.88
N LYS A 5 14.15 10.11 13.11
CA LYS A 5 14.75 8.82 13.48
C LYS A 5 13.66 7.78 13.68
N ALA A 6 13.34 7.04 12.62
CA ALA A 6 12.29 6.04 12.64
C ALA A 6 12.63 4.84 13.54
N LYS A 7 11.61 4.27 14.19
CA LYS A 7 11.73 2.99 14.88
C LYS A 7 11.96 1.86 13.86
N ARG A 8 12.65 0.79 14.28
CA ARG A 8 12.89 -0.39 13.43
C ARG A 8 11.60 -1.05 12.95
N SER A 9 10.53 -1.01 13.75
CA SER A 9 9.21 -1.50 13.38
C SER A 9 8.60 -0.70 12.22
N THR A 10 8.65 0.63 12.30
CA THR A 10 8.18 1.54 11.25
C THR A 10 8.95 1.34 9.96
N PHE A 11 10.28 1.23 10.05
CA PHE A 11 11.13 0.95 8.90
C PHE A 11 10.73 -0.36 8.19
N ARG A 12 10.57 -1.45 8.95
CA ARG A 12 10.17 -2.75 8.40
C ARG A 12 8.76 -2.70 7.80
N HIS A 13 7.85 -1.98 8.42
CA HIS A 13 6.48 -1.82 7.92
C HIS A 13 6.49 -1.10 6.56
N VAL A 14 7.17 0.05 6.46
CA VAL A 14 7.28 0.81 5.21
C VAL A 14 8.00 0.00 4.12
N GLU A 15 9.05 -0.76 4.47
CA GLU A 15 9.70 -1.67 3.51
C GLU A 15 8.75 -2.77 2.99
N GLY A 16 7.82 -3.22 3.84
CA GLY A 16 6.72 -4.10 3.42
C GLY A 16 5.81 -3.43 2.40
N GLU A 17 5.38 -2.19 2.65
CA GLU A 17 4.51 -1.43 1.74
C GLU A 17 5.14 -1.23 0.35
N TRP A 18 6.46 -1.01 0.27
CA TRP A 18 7.18 -0.96 -1.02
C TRP A 18 7.13 -2.28 -1.78
N SER A 19 7.20 -3.41 -1.07
CA SER A 19 7.11 -4.75 -1.66
C SER A 19 5.69 -5.05 -2.14
N ASP A 20 4.68 -4.63 -1.36
CA ASP A 20 3.26 -4.86 -1.64
C ASP A 20 2.63 -3.79 -2.56
N TYR A 21 3.41 -2.84 -3.08
CA TYR A 21 2.93 -1.68 -3.84
C TYR A 21 1.83 -2.00 -4.87
N TYR A 22 2.08 -2.92 -5.80
CA TYR A 22 1.10 -3.28 -6.84
C TYR A 22 -0.13 -3.99 -6.27
N LYS A 23 0.05 -4.77 -5.21
CA LYS A 23 -1.05 -5.43 -4.51
C LYS A 23 -1.93 -4.38 -3.82
N THR A 24 -1.33 -3.39 -3.16
CA THR A 24 -2.05 -2.27 -2.55
C THR A 24 -2.82 -1.45 -3.58
N ILE A 25 -2.27 -1.21 -4.77
CA ILE A 25 -3.01 -0.58 -5.88
C ILE A 25 -4.23 -1.41 -6.27
N GLN A 26 -4.08 -2.72 -6.40
CA GLN A 26 -5.20 -3.60 -6.73
C GLN A 26 -6.26 -3.56 -5.62
N GLU A 27 -5.86 -3.67 -4.36
CA GLU A 27 -6.78 -3.58 -3.23
C GLU A 27 -7.52 -2.24 -3.14
N ILE A 28 -6.88 -1.12 -3.51
CA ILE A 28 -7.53 0.18 -3.63
C ILE A 28 -8.62 0.14 -4.70
N ARG A 29 -8.36 -0.48 -5.85
CA ARG A 29 -9.34 -0.60 -6.93
C ARG A 29 -10.53 -1.45 -6.51
N ASP A 30 -10.26 -2.61 -5.91
CA ASP A 30 -11.30 -3.54 -5.44
C ASP A 30 -12.18 -2.87 -4.37
N LEU A 31 -11.58 -2.13 -3.43
CA LEU A 31 -12.33 -1.37 -2.40
C LEU A 31 -13.18 -0.25 -2.99
N ARG A 32 -12.69 0.44 -4.04
CA ARG A 32 -13.49 1.47 -4.71
C ARG A 32 -14.70 0.87 -5.42
N GLU A 33 -14.51 -0.25 -6.10
CA GLU A 33 -15.60 -0.99 -6.75
C GLU A 33 -16.65 -1.49 -5.74
N GLU A 34 -16.22 -2.02 -4.59
CA GLU A 34 -17.13 -2.45 -3.52
C GLU A 34 -17.97 -1.28 -2.96
N ILE A 35 -17.37 -0.09 -2.85
CA ILE A 35 -18.07 1.13 -2.38
C ILE A 35 -19.03 1.68 -3.44
N GLU A 36 -18.67 1.65 -4.72
CA GLU A 36 -19.49 2.14 -5.85
C GLU A 36 -20.65 1.20 -6.20
N THR A 37 -20.43 -0.12 -6.05
CA THR A 37 -21.42 -1.17 -6.26
C THR A 37 -21.70 -1.93 -4.96
N PRO A 38 -22.34 -1.28 -3.96
CA PRO A 38 -22.72 -1.97 -2.74
C PRO A 38 -23.69 -3.08 -3.11
N TYR A 39 -23.36 -4.32 -2.72
CA TYR A 39 -24.19 -5.50 -2.97
C TYR A 39 -25.64 -5.21 -2.59
N GLN A 40 -26.49 -5.03 -3.61
CA GLN A 40 -27.92 -5.02 -3.43
C GLN A 40 -28.33 -6.47 -3.42
N GLU A 41 -28.68 -7.00 -2.23
CA GLU A 41 -29.55 -8.16 -2.17
C GLU A 41 -30.79 -7.80 -2.98
N ILE A 42 -30.88 -8.33 -4.20
CA ILE A 42 -32.10 -8.29 -4.99
C ILE A 42 -33.06 -9.19 -4.23
N ASP A 43 -33.88 -8.58 -3.39
CA ASP A 43 -34.92 -9.26 -2.64
C ASP A 43 -35.93 -9.85 -3.64
N THR A 44 -35.69 -11.09 -4.05
CA THR A 44 -36.65 -11.90 -4.82
C THR A 44 -37.65 -12.58 -3.89
N ASN A 45 -38.00 -12.01 -2.75
CA ASN A 45 -39.07 -12.53 -1.91
C ASN A 45 -40.44 -11.99 -2.35
N THR A 46 -40.89 -12.47 -3.51
CA THR A 46 -42.29 -12.36 -3.95
C THR A 46 -43.11 -13.43 -3.22
N GLY A 47 -43.38 -13.23 -1.92
CA GLY A 47 -44.08 -14.24 -1.12
C GLY A 47 -44.48 -13.73 0.26
N GLY A 48 -45.73 -13.27 0.37
CA GLY A 48 -46.25 -12.56 1.53
C GLY A 48 -46.02 -13.22 2.90
N GLY A 49 -45.61 -12.41 3.86
CA GLY A 49 -45.56 -12.76 5.28
C GLY A 49 -44.89 -11.64 6.07
N ARG A 50 -45.60 -11.10 7.06
CA ARG A 50 -45.08 -10.07 7.97
C ARG A 50 -43.79 -10.55 8.66
N SER A 51 -42.64 -10.08 8.23
CA SER A 51 -41.43 -10.03 9.06
C SER A 51 -40.73 -8.70 8.77
N GLY A 52 -40.47 -7.94 9.84
CA GLY A 52 -39.83 -6.64 9.76
C GLY A 52 -38.42 -6.81 9.22
N PHE A 53 -38.21 -6.43 7.96
CA PHE A 53 -36.87 -6.15 7.44
C PHE A 53 -36.38 -4.91 8.18
N ILE A 54 -35.73 -5.11 9.33
CA ILE A 54 -34.84 -4.10 9.89
C ILE A 54 -33.65 -4.08 8.92
N SER A 55 -33.81 -3.39 7.78
CA SER A 55 -32.64 -2.89 7.08
C SER A 55 -31.89 -2.12 8.15
N ALA A 56 -30.66 -2.49 8.48
CA ALA A 56 -29.87 -1.82 9.50
C ALA A 56 -29.03 -0.74 8.80
N PRO A 57 -29.58 0.47 8.51
CA PRO A 57 -28.85 1.54 7.84
C PRO A 57 -27.61 1.93 8.64
N THR A 58 -27.65 1.78 9.96
CA THR A 58 -26.52 2.04 10.87
C THR A 58 -25.36 1.09 10.63
N GLU A 59 -25.63 -0.22 10.45
CA GLU A 59 -24.59 -1.21 10.18
C GLU A 59 -23.94 -0.97 8.81
N ARG A 60 -24.75 -0.75 7.77
CA ARG A 60 -24.25 -0.42 6.42
C ARG A 60 -23.42 0.86 6.42
N THR A 61 -23.87 1.90 7.13
CA THR A 61 -23.14 3.18 7.25
C THR A 61 -21.81 2.99 7.98
N ALA A 62 -21.78 2.19 9.05
CA ALA A 62 -20.55 1.90 9.78
C ALA A 62 -19.54 1.12 8.92
N ILE A 63 -19.99 0.12 8.17
CA ILE A 63 -19.15 -0.66 7.24
C ILE A 63 -18.53 0.26 6.17
N ASN A 64 -19.33 1.11 5.53
CA ASN A 64 -18.86 2.06 4.52
C ASN A 64 -17.84 3.07 5.10
N LEU A 65 -18.04 3.51 6.34
CA LEU A 65 -17.11 4.41 7.01
C LEU A 65 -15.76 3.73 7.31
N ILE A 66 -15.76 2.46 7.69
CA ILE A 66 -14.51 1.70 7.92
C ILE A 66 -13.78 1.46 6.60
N ALA A 67 -14.49 1.06 5.54
CA ALA A 67 -13.94 0.85 4.21
C ALA A 67 -13.29 2.14 3.66
N SER A 68 -13.97 3.28 3.79
CA SER A 68 -13.43 4.58 3.34
C SER A 68 -12.16 5.01 4.10
N ARG A 69 -12.08 4.80 5.41
CA ARG A 69 -10.84 5.05 6.18
C ARG A 69 -9.69 4.16 5.73
N LYS A 70 -9.97 2.87 5.51
CA LYS A 70 -8.97 1.91 5.00
C LYS A 70 -8.47 2.33 3.61
N LEU A 71 -9.40 2.72 2.72
CA LEU A 71 -9.09 3.22 1.39
C LEU A 71 -8.18 4.46 1.46
N GLN A 72 -8.57 5.48 2.23
CA GLN A 72 -7.77 6.71 2.41
C GLN A 72 -6.36 6.41 2.93
N HIS A 73 -6.22 5.47 3.87
CA HIS A 73 -4.92 5.08 4.40
C HIS A 73 -4.03 4.45 3.32
N ARG A 74 -4.57 3.53 2.52
CA ARG A 74 -3.84 2.89 1.42
C ARG A 74 -3.46 3.88 0.33
N GLU A 75 -4.38 4.77 -0.05
CA GLU A 75 -4.12 5.84 -1.01
C GLU A 75 -2.98 6.75 -0.55
N LYS A 76 -2.97 7.11 0.74
CA LYS A 76 -1.87 7.90 1.32
C LYS A 76 -0.52 7.19 1.19
N ILE A 77 -0.48 5.88 1.44
CA ILE A 77 0.77 5.09 1.32
C ILE A 77 1.23 5.03 -0.13
N VAL A 78 0.33 4.70 -1.07
CA VAL A 78 0.66 4.63 -2.50
C VAL A 78 1.15 5.97 -3.02
N ALA A 79 0.47 7.06 -2.68
CA ALA A 79 0.88 8.42 -3.07
C ALA A 79 2.29 8.76 -2.54
N ALA A 80 2.60 8.41 -1.29
CA ALA A 80 3.92 8.64 -0.72
C ALA A 80 5.02 7.80 -1.41
N ILE A 81 4.72 6.55 -1.77
CA ILE A 81 5.63 5.69 -2.53
C ILE A 81 5.89 6.28 -3.93
N GLU A 82 4.85 6.71 -4.63
CA GLU A 82 4.94 7.33 -5.95
C GLU A 82 5.75 8.62 -5.92
N GLU A 83 5.49 9.49 -4.95
CA GLU A 83 6.23 10.74 -4.76
C GLU A 83 7.73 10.48 -4.57
N VAL A 84 8.09 9.60 -3.63
CA VAL A 84 9.49 9.23 -3.38
C VAL A 84 10.09 8.58 -4.61
N TYR A 85 9.42 7.59 -5.21
CA TYR A 85 9.92 6.89 -6.39
C TYR A 85 10.21 7.86 -7.52
N ASN A 86 9.30 8.80 -7.80
CA ASN A 86 9.46 9.76 -8.89
C ASN A 86 10.67 10.67 -8.69
N ALA A 87 10.96 11.06 -7.45
CA ALA A 87 12.13 11.85 -7.07
C ALA A 87 13.45 11.06 -7.06
N LEU A 88 13.43 9.73 -7.11
CA LEU A 88 14.65 8.91 -7.06
C LEU A 88 15.52 9.06 -8.32
N PRO A 89 16.87 9.04 -8.17
CA PRO A 89 17.79 8.85 -9.27
C PRO A 89 17.53 7.53 -10.01
N LYS A 90 17.97 7.46 -11.28
CA LYS A 90 17.76 6.28 -12.15
C LYS A 90 18.29 4.98 -11.52
N ASP A 91 19.43 5.03 -10.85
CA ASP A 91 20.05 3.84 -10.24
C ASP A 91 19.27 3.33 -9.02
N HIS A 92 18.75 4.24 -8.20
CA HIS A 92 17.84 3.89 -7.09
C HIS A 92 16.53 3.30 -7.60
N LYS A 93 15.96 3.86 -8.68
CA LYS A 93 14.77 3.30 -9.34
C LYS A 93 15.03 1.86 -9.81
N LYS A 94 16.22 1.60 -10.39
CA LYS A 94 16.62 0.24 -10.78
C LYS A 94 16.67 -0.71 -9.58
N LEU A 95 17.19 -0.27 -8.43
CA LEU A 95 17.16 -1.07 -7.20
C LEU A 95 15.73 -1.42 -6.79
N VAL A 96 14.81 -0.45 -6.81
CA VAL A 96 13.39 -0.70 -6.47
C VAL A 96 12.78 -1.74 -7.41
N GLN A 97 12.99 -1.56 -8.72
CA GLN A 97 12.48 -2.49 -9.74
C GLN A 97 13.01 -3.90 -9.55
N VAL A 98 14.28 -4.05 -9.19
CA VAL A 98 14.91 -5.37 -9.01
C VAL A 98 14.50 -6.01 -7.67
N LYS A 99 14.43 -5.22 -6.60
CA LYS A 99 14.25 -5.76 -5.23
C LYS A 99 12.79 -5.93 -4.82
N TYR A 100 11.94 -4.96 -5.15
CA TYR A 100 10.58 -4.87 -4.61
C TYR A 100 9.52 -5.21 -5.65
N TRP A 101 9.73 -4.77 -6.89
CA TRP A 101 8.73 -4.90 -7.97
C TRP A 101 9.07 -5.98 -9.00
N GLY A 102 10.23 -6.60 -8.83
CA GLY A 102 10.69 -7.68 -9.67
C GLY A 102 10.00 -8.99 -9.33
N ARG A 103 9.98 -9.92 -10.29
CA ARG A 103 9.47 -11.28 -10.08
C ARG A 103 10.45 -12.18 -9.31
N GLU A 104 11.74 -11.86 -9.38
CA GLU A 104 12.80 -12.65 -8.76
C GLU A 104 12.97 -12.29 -7.29
N ASN A 105 12.90 -13.28 -6.40
CA ASN A 105 13.22 -13.08 -4.98
C ASN A 105 14.74 -13.10 -4.76
N LEU A 106 15.39 -11.99 -5.12
CA LEU A 106 16.84 -11.84 -4.99
C LEU A 106 17.25 -11.46 -3.57
N ASN A 107 18.34 -12.09 -3.12
CA ASN A 107 19.07 -11.63 -1.94
C ASN A 107 19.84 -10.32 -2.26
N TRP A 108 20.38 -9.66 -1.24
CA TRP A 108 21.05 -8.37 -1.42
C TRP A 108 22.30 -8.44 -2.31
N ASP A 109 22.98 -9.58 -2.39
CA ASP A 109 24.12 -9.76 -3.29
C ASP A 109 23.65 -9.82 -4.76
N GLY A 110 22.58 -10.55 -5.03
CA GLY A 110 21.95 -10.60 -6.36
C GLY A 110 21.42 -9.24 -6.81
N VAL A 111 20.76 -8.49 -5.91
CA VAL A 111 20.31 -7.12 -6.19
C VAL A 111 21.49 -6.21 -6.51
N ALA A 112 22.55 -6.27 -5.69
CA ALA A 112 23.76 -5.48 -5.87
C ALA A 112 24.43 -5.78 -7.23
N ASN A 113 24.54 -7.06 -7.60
CA ASN A 113 25.06 -7.51 -8.89
C ASN A 113 24.24 -6.97 -10.06
N ARG A 114 22.90 -7.06 -10.01
CA ARG A 114 22.00 -6.53 -11.04
C ARG A 114 22.09 -4.99 -11.16
N CYS A 115 22.34 -4.31 -10.04
CA CYS A 115 22.50 -2.86 -9.99
C CYS A 115 23.93 -2.39 -10.26
N HIS A 116 24.90 -3.31 -10.44
CA HIS A 116 26.33 -3.02 -10.59
C HIS A 116 26.91 -2.16 -9.47
N VAL A 117 26.50 -2.44 -8.22
CA VAL A 117 27.01 -1.76 -7.02
C VAL A 117 27.43 -2.76 -5.96
N SER A 118 28.14 -2.30 -4.93
CA SER A 118 28.42 -3.16 -3.77
C SER A 118 27.17 -3.43 -2.95
N ARG A 119 27.13 -4.58 -2.25
CA ARG A 119 26.06 -4.92 -1.30
C ARG A 119 25.82 -3.80 -0.28
N ARG A 120 26.90 -3.20 0.24
CA ARG A 120 26.84 -2.07 1.17
C ARG A 120 26.11 -0.89 0.55
N GLN A 121 26.42 -0.55 -0.70
CA GLN A 121 25.80 0.58 -1.39
C GLN A 121 24.31 0.34 -1.64
N ALA A 122 23.92 -0.89 -2.03
CA ALA A 122 22.51 -1.26 -2.18
C ALA A 122 21.73 -1.12 -0.86
N ILE A 123 22.33 -1.52 0.26
CA ILE A 123 21.72 -1.35 1.60
C ILE A 123 21.59 0.14 1.98
N VAL A 124 22.57 0.98 1.60
CA VAL A 124 22.49 2.43 1.83
C VAL A 124 21.36 3.04 1.02
N TRP A 125 21.22 2.69 -0.26
CA TRP A 125 20.13 3.15 -1.12
C TRP A 125 18.77 2.72 -0.58
N ARG A 126 18.61 1.46 -0.17
CA ARG A 126 17.41 1.00 0.55
C ARG A 126 17.09 1.93 1.71
N ASN A 127 18.05 2.15 2.62
CA ASN A 127 17.82 2.96 3.80
C ASN A 127 17.38 4.38 3.44
N GLN A 128 17.96 4.98 2.40
CA GLN A 128 17.58 6.30 1.91
C GLN A 128 16.14 6.32 1.39
N ILE A 129 15.75 5.32 0.58
CA ILE A 129 14.41 5.22 -0.01
C ILE A 129 13.36 5.09 1.11
N ILE A 130 13.53 4.10 2.00
CA ILE A 130 12.58 3.85 3.08
C ILE A 130 12.49 5.04 4.04
N GLN A 131 13.63 5.67 4.34
CA GLN A 131 13.66 6.86 5.20
C GLN A 131 12.94 8.05 4.55
N ALA A 132 13.11 8.28 3.25
CA ALA A 132 12.39 9.33 2.54
C ALA A 132 10.88 9.10 2.57
N THR A 133 10.42 7.84 2.40
CA THR A 133 8.99 7.51 2.49
C THR A 133 8.43 7.75 3.90
N ILE A 134 9.20 7.44 4.95
CA ILE A 134 8.80 7.72 6.33
C ILE A 134 8.65 9.22 6.56
N GLU A 135 9.56 10.03 6.03
CA GLU A 135 9.52 11.49 6.13
C GLU A 135 8.30 12.08 5.41
N VAL A 136 7.95 11.57 4.22
CA VAL A 136 6.74 11.98 3.48
C VAL A 136 5.46 11.58 4.24
N LEU A 137 5.43 10.38 4.84
CA LEU A 137 4.28 9.91 5.60
C LEU A 137 4.11 10.60 6.96
N GLY A 138 5.21 11.13 7.50
CA GLY A 138 5.29 11.72 8.85
C GLY A 138 5.27 10.68 9.98
N TRP A 139 5.88 9.52 9.76
CA TRP A 139 5.88 8.38 10.70
C TRP A 139 7.14 8.27 11.58
#